data_AF-A0A0A2VEY0-F1
#
_entry.id   AF-A0A0A2VEY0-F1
#
_cell.length_a   1.000
_cell.length_b   1.000
_cell.length_c   1.000
_cell.angle_alpha   90.00
_cell.angle_beta   90.00
_cell.angle_gamma   90.00
#
_symmetry.space_group_name_H-M   'P 1'
#
loop_
_entity.id
_entity.type
_entity.pdbx_description
1 polymer ?
#
loop_
_entity_poly.entity_id
_entity_poly.type
_entity_poly.pdbx_seq_one_letter_code
_entity_poly.pdbx_strand_id
1 'polypeptide(L)'
;MFAEDFDEDKYATKPSKGGDEVVGDAGKGGILEGDDKDGYYKMRVGEIINGRYQIQSTLGRGMFSGVVRALDTTTKMPVAIKIMRNNDALRKGGYTEIAILEKLNDADPENRKHIVKFEVSFDYRGHLCMVFESLSMNLREVLRKFGNNVGINLGATRTYAYQILVALAHMRKCSIIHADLKPDNILVNENRSVLKICDLGTAIDRSDAATAHTEITPYLVSRFYRAPEIILGMSYDYGVDMWSIGCTLYELYTGKILFTGDSNNQMLKAIMEIRGRLTPKLYKRGQLSASHFDDLGQFVSVEHDKILNKTAVRTLPVVKPARDLRTRLMAASTGMNDAEMKDLNHFVDLLEQCLALNPDKRIKPTEALKHPFFTSRASSSTKR
;
A
#
# COMPACT_ATOMS: atom_id res chain seq x y z
N MET A 1 19.98 10.32 -22.42
CA MET A 1 20.61 11.31 -21.54
C MET A 1 20.00 11.15 -20.15
N PHE A 2 20.84 11.40 -19.16
CA PHE A 2 20.96 10.69 -17.88
C PHE A 2 19.71 10.63 -17.01
N ALA A 3 19.61 9.53 -16.27
CA ALA A 3 18.72 9.33 -15.15
C ALA A 3 19.05 10.39 -14.08
N GLU A 4 18.07 11.22 -13.75
CA GLU A 4 18.17 12.12 -12.60
C GLU A 4 18.00 11.31 -11.31
N ASP A 5 18.93 11.57 -10.40
CA ASP A 5 19.10 10.91 -9.12
C ASP A 5 17.81 10.90 -8.29
N PHE A 6 17.47 9.69 -7.85
CA PHE A 6 16.41 9.44 -6.88
C PHE A 6 16.86 9.94 -5.51
N ASP A 7 16.46 11.16 -5.16
CA ASP A 7 16.79 11.81 -3.90
C ASP A 7 15.88 11.31 -2.76
N GLU A 8 16.40 10.36 -1.96
CA GLU A 8 15.72 9.77 -0.79
C GLU A 8 15.35 10.81 0.30
N ASP A 9 16.03 11.96 0.35
CA ASP A 9 15.81 12.99 1.37
C ASP A 9 14.57 13.86 1.13
N LYS A 10 13.93 13.77 -0.05
CA LYS A 10 12.70 14.52 -0.37
C LYS A 10 11.42 13.94 0.26
N TYR A 11 11.47 12.71 0.76
CA TYR A 11 10.33 12.04 1.40
C TYR A 11 10.51 11.81 2.91
N ALA A 12 11.69 12.10 3.45
CA ALA A 12 11.88 12.28 4.88
C ALA A 12 11.49 13.71 5.27
N THR A 13 10.40 13.87 6.01
CA THR A 13 10.03 15.15 6.62
C THR A 13 11.13 15.57 7.59
N LYS A 14 11.93 16.57 7.22
CA LYS A 14 12.98 17.12 8.08
C LYS A 14 12.38 17.72 9.36
N PRO A 15 12.89 17.40 10.56
CA PRO A 15 12.48 18.06 11.78
C PRO A 15 12.93 19.53 11.78
N SER A 16 12.06 20.42 12.24
CA SER A 16 12.34 21.85 12.42
C SER A 16 13.54 22.06 13.34
N LYS A 17 14.61 22.68 12.85
CA LYS A 17 15.70 23.20 13.68
C LYS A 17 15.22 24.47 14.39
N GLY A 18 14.88 24.35 15.66
CA GLY A 18 14.94 25.45 16.61
C GLY A 18 16.15 25.21 17.51
N GLY A 19 17.12 26.11 17.47
CA GLY A 19 18.21 26.14 18.45
C GLY A 19 17.70 26.79 19.73
N ASP A 20 18.14 26.27 20.87
CA ASP A 20 18.31 27.06 22.08
C ASP A 20 19.46 26.47 22.91
N GLU A 21 20.26 27.40 23.42
CA GLU A 21 21.50 27.19 24.15
C GLU A 21 21.28 26.51 25.50
N VAL A 22 22.26 25.71 25.89
CA VAL A 22 22.30 24.99 27.16
C VAL A 22 22.71 25.97 28.26
N VAL A 23 21.77 26.31 29.15
CA VAL A 23 22.11 26.84 30.48
C VAL A 23 21.60 25.83 31.50
N GLY A 24 22.55 25.28 32.27
CA GLY A 24 22.27 24.28 33.29
C GLY A 24 21.57 24.89 34.50
N ASP A 25 20.62 24.12 35.06
CA ASP A 25 20.26 24.22 36.46
C ASP A 25 20.13 22.82 37.06
N ALA A 26 20.76 22.64 38.21
CA ALA A 26 20.80 21.41 38.98
C ALA A 26 19.82 21.54 40.14
N GLY A 27 18.68 20.85 40.07
CA GLY A 27 17.79 20.81 41.23
C GLY A 27 16.44 20.11 41.00
N LYS A 28 16.29 18.96 41.67
CA LYS A 28 15.04 18.38 42.20
C LYS A 28 13.94 17.95 41.20
N GLY A 29 13.91 16.62 40.96
CA GLY A 29 12.68 15.82 40.95
C GLY A 29 11.60 16.08 39.88
N GLY A 30 11.58 15.22 38.86
CA GLY A 30 10.35 14.79 38.20
C GLY A 30 10.05 15.37 36.80
N ILE A 31 10.56 14.72 35.74
CA ILE A 31 9.93 14.78 34.40
C ILE A 31 9.99 13.37 33.79
N LEU A 32 9.05 12.51 34.16
CA LEU A 32 8.76 11.24 33.48
C LEU A 32 7.51 11.44 32.61
N GLU A 33 7.61 12.29 31.58
CA GLU A 33 6.53 12.43 30.59
C GLU A 33 6.62 11.30 29.56
N GLY A 34 5.62 10.42 29.57
CA GLY A 34 5.53 9.21 28.75
C GLY A 34 5.36 9.46 27.24
N ASP A 35 4.88 10.64 26.86
CA ASP A 35 4.55 10.97 25.47
C ASP A 35 5.54 12.01 24.92
N ASP A 36 5.81 11.98 23.62
CA ASP A 36 6.50 13.09 22.94
C ASP A 36 5.54 14.23 22.59
N LYS A 37 6.09 15.35 22.10
CA LYS A 37 5.33 16.55 21.73
C LYS A 37 4.24 16.30 20.68
N ASP A 38 4.35 15.20 19.93
CA ASP A 38 3.39 14.80 18.90
C ASP A 38 2.43 13.72 19.42
N GLY A 39 2.45 13.39 20.72
CA GLY A 39 1.57 12.40 21.34
C GLY A 39 1.96 10.94 21.04
N TYR A 40 3.19 10.67 20.61
CA TYR A 40 3.69 9.30 20.49
C TYR A 40 4.23 8.80 21.83
N TYR A 41 4.03 7.52 22.12
CA TYR A 41 4.63 6.89 23.28
C TYR A 41 6.16 6.85 23.15
N LYS A 42 6.88 7.33 24.18
CA LYS A 42 8.36 7.29 24.23
C LYS A 42 8.85 5.89 24.62
N MET A 43 9.04 5.07 23.60
CA MET A 43 9.40 3.66 23.72
C MET A 43 10.84 3.46 24.24
N ARG A 44 11.04 2.47 25.12
CA ARG A 44 12.37 2.10 25.63
C ARG A 44 12.65 0.63 25.41
N VAL A 45 13.80 0.31 24.81
CA VAL A 45 14.27 -1.08 24.67
C VAL A 45 14.46 -1.68 26.06
N GLY A 46 13.95 -2.90 26.25
CA GLY A 46 13.95 -3.62 27.53
C GLY A 46 12.72 -3.36 28.41
N GLU A 47 11.93 -2.33 28.13
CA GLU A 47 10.69 -2.05 28.87
C GLU A 47 9.65 -3.17 28.69
N ILE A 48 8.98 -3.54 29.77
CA ILE A 48 7.88 -4.51 29.74
C ILE A 48 6.55 -3.75 29.77
N ILE A 49 5.82 -3.79 28.65
CA ILE A 49 4.49 -3.20 28.55
C ILE A 49 3.40 -4.24 28.87
N ASN A 50 2.33 -3.77 29.52
CA ASN A 50 1.22 -4.61 30.00
C ASN A 50 1.68 -5.83 30.84
N GLY A 51 2.80 -5.72 31.55
CA GLY A 51 3.37 -6.80 32.38
C GLY A 51 3.83 -8.05 31.60
N ARG A 52 3.77 -8.05 30.26
CA ARG A 52 3.96 -9.25 29.43
C ARG A 52 4.90 -9.05 28.25
N TYR A 53 4.89 -7.89 27.60
CA TYR A 53 5.59 -7.72 26.33
C TYR A 53 6.86 -6.90 26.53
N GLN A 54 8.02 -7.55 26.41
CA GLN A 54 9.32 -6.88 26.54
C GLN A 54 9.75 -6.30 25.20
N ILE A 55 9.84 -4.97 25.10
CA ILE A 55 10.24 -4.26 23.88
C ILE A 55 11.69 -4.61 23.53
N GLN A 56 11.92 -5.06 22.30
CA GLN A 56 13.25 -5.42 21.78
C GLN A 56 13.79 -4.35 20.83
N SER A 57 12.98 -3.84 19.91
CA SER A 57 13.40 -2.85 18.93
C SER A 57 12.22 -2.10 18.31
N THR A 58 12.51 -0.90 17.78
CA THR A 58 11.56 -0.15 16.95
C THR A 58 11.59 -0.67 15.52
N LEU A 59 10.41 -0.99 14.99
CA LEU A 59 10.23 -1.43 13.60
C LEU A 59 9.88 -0.27 12.68
N GLY A 60 9.12 0.71 13.18
CA GLY A 60 8.77 1.88 12.39
C GLY A 60 7.94 2.90 13.16
N ARG A 61 7.83 4.10 12.59
CA ARG A 61 6.96 5.19 13.07
C ARG A 61 6.19 5.72 11.87
N GLY A 62 4.87 5.54 11.89
CA GLY A 62 3.94 6.09 10.90
C GLY A 62 3.33 7.40 11.36
N MET A 63 2.43 7.98 10.55
CA MET A 63 1.69 9.20 10.89
C MET A 63 0.81 9.05 12.14
N PHE A 64 0.31 7.84 12.40
CA PHE A 64 -0.72 7.58 13.40
C PHE A 64 -0.23 6.75 14.60
N SER A 65 0.86 6.01 14.45
CA SER A 65 1.31 5.03 15.44
C SER A 65 2.82 4.77 15.36
N GLY A 66 3.39 4.29 16.46
CA GLY A 66 4.68 3.60 16.47
C GLY A 66 4.48 2.08 16.39
N VAL A 67 5.44 1.35 15.84
CA VAL A 67 5.43 -0.11 15.80
C VAL A 67 6.74 -0.65 16.35
N VAL A 68 6.66 -1.61 17.27
CA VAL A 68 7.83 -2.30 17.85
C VAL A 68 7.77 -3.80 17.69
N ARG A 69 8.95 -4.41 17.71
CA ARG A 69 9.12 -5.82 18.00
C ARG A 69 9.26 -5.98 19.51
N ALA A 70 8.51 -6.92 20.07
CA ALA A 70 8.60 -7.28 21.47
C ALA A 70 8.67 -8.80 21.62
N LEU A 71 9.18 -9.27 22.76
CA LEU A 71 9.10 -10.66 23.19
C LEU A 71 7.92 -10.80 24.13
N ASP A 72 6.98 -11.68 23.81
CA ASP A 72 5.97 -12.10 24.77
C ASP A 72 6.63 -12.99 25.83
N THR A 73 6.72 -12.51 27.07
CA THR A 73 7.38 -13.22 28.16
C THR A 73 6.65 -14.48 28.61
N THR A 74 5.36 -14.64 28.22
CA THR A 74 4.56 -15.83 28.52
C THR A 74 4.81 -16.92 27.49
N THR A 75 4.62 -16.62 26.20
CA THR A 75 4.78 -17.62 25.12
C THR A 75 6.23 -17.79 24.66
N LYS A 76 7.11 -16.86 25.02
CA LYS A 76 8.50 -16.74 24.53
C LYS A 76 8.60 -16.54 23.02
N MET A 77 7.52 -16.09 22.38
CA MET A 77 7.48 -15.81 20.95
C MET A 77 7.62 -14.31 20.65
N PRO A 78 8.26 -13.94 19.53
CA PRO A 78 8.29 -12.55 19.10
C PRO A 78 6.92 -12.11 18.59
N VAL A 79 6.54 -10.88 18.94
CA VAL A 79 5.31 -10.20 18.50
C VAL A 79 5.63 -8.82 17.94
N ALA A 80 4.73 -8.30 17.10
CA ALA A 80 4.74 -6.90 16.71
C ALA A 80 3.64 -6.14 17.47
N ILE A 81 3.95 -4.95 17.99
CA ILE A 81 2.98 -4.14 18.74
C ILE A 81 2.86 -2.77 18.08
N LYS A 82 1.67 -2.46 17.56
CA LYS A 82 1.28 -1.14 17.05
C LYS A 82 0.73 -0.33 18.21
N ILE A 83 1.37 0.78 18.53
CA ILE A 83 1.00 1.68 19.62
C ILE A 83 0.49 2.98 19.00
N MET A 84 -0.82 3.21 19.15
CA MET A 84 -1.48 4.40 18.61
C MET A 84 -1.03 5.64 19.36
N ARG A 85 -0.94 6.78 18.66
CA ARG A 85 -0.75 8.07 19.32
C ARG A 85 -1.90 8.35 20.29
N ASN A 86 -1.60 9.07 21.36
CA ASN A 86 -2.58 9.48 22.36
C ASN A 86 -3.47 10.59 21.77
N ASN A 87 -4.51 10.19 21.04
CA ASN A 87 -5.47 11.07 20.37
C ASN A 87 -6.81 10.34 20.20
N ASP A 88 -7.89 10.94 20.68
CA ASP A 88 -9.22 10.29 20.71
C ASP A 88 -9.76 9.90 19.34
N ALA A 89 -9.53 10.72 18.31
CA ALA A 89 -9.98 10.41 16.95
C ALA A 89 -9.20 9.21 16.38
N LEU A 90 -7.87 9.17 16.58
CA LEU A 90 -7.05 8.03 16.18
C LEU A 90 -7.38 6.77 16.96
N ARG A 91 -7.69 6.90 18.26
CA ARG A 91 -8.15 5.78 19.10
C ARG A 91 -9.46 5.20 18.60
N LYS A 92 -10.44 6.04 18.23
CA LYS A 92 -11.69 5.60 17.60
C LYS A 92 -11.43 4.83 16.30
N GLY A 93 -10.55 5.34 15.44
CA GLY A 93 -10.13 4.64 14.22
C GLY A 93 -9.44 3.30 14.51
N GLY A 94 -8.64 3.22 15.58
CA GLY A 94 -8.01 1.97 16.02
C GLY A 94 -9.02 0.90 16.44
N TYR A 95 -10.13 1.26 17.07
CA TYR A 95 -11.21 0.30 17.37
C TYR A 95 -11.92 -0.22 16.11
N THR A 96 -12.09 0.65 15.10
CA THR A 96 -12.59 0.21 13.79
C THR A 96 -11.61 -0.77 13.13
N GLU A 97 -10.30 -0.49 13.18
CA GLU A 97 -9.26 -1.39 12.68
C GLU A 97 -9.31 -2.77 13.38
N ILE A 98 -9.44 -2.78 14.72
CA ILE A 98 -9.57 -4.02 15.52
C ILE A 98 -10.79 -4.83 15.08
N ALA A 99 -11.96 -4.21 14.95
CA ALA A 99 -13.18 -4.90 14.54
C ALA A 99 -13.05 -5.57 13.15
N ILE A 100 -12.39 -4.89 12.21
CA ILE A 100 -12.10 -5.44 10.87
C ILE A 100 -11.11 -6.61 10.96
N LEU A 101 -10.04 -6.48 11.76
CA LEU A 101 -9.05 -7.54 11.97
C LEU A 101 -9.68 -8.79 12.58
N GLU A 102 -10.47 -8.64 13.63
CA GLU A 102 -11.21 -9.74 14.28
C GLU A 102 -12.13 -10.43 13.27
N LYS A 103 -12.95 -9.66 12.54
CA LYS A 103 -13.84 -10.20 11.50
C LYS A 103 -13.09 -11.02 10.45
N LEU A 104 -11.94 -10.52 9.97
CA LEU A 104 -11.12 -11.22 8.97
C LEU A 104 -10.45 -12.47 9.55
N ASN A 105 -9.95 -12.41 10.78
CA ASN A 105 -9.26 -13.53 11.43
C ASN A 105 -10.24 -14.64 11.86
N ASP A 106 -11.43 -14.29 12.37
CA ASP A 106 -12.48 -15.25 12.74
C ASP A 106 -13.00 -16.02 11.52
N ALA A 107 -13.04 -15.36 10.36
CA ALA A 107 -13.40 -15.98 9.09
C ALA A 107 -12.27 -16.83 8.45
N ASP A 108 -11.08 -16.88 9.07
CA ASP A 108 -9.91 -17.67 8.66
C ASP A 108 -9.22 -18.38 9.85
N PRO A 109 -9.90 -19.34 10.51
CA PRO A 109 -9.36 -20.03 11.69
C PRO A 109 -8.08 -20.82 11.40
N GLU A 110 -7.86 -21.20 10.13
CA GLU A 110 -6.68 -21.96 9.70
C GLU A 110 -5.51 -21.05 9.28
N ASN A 111 -5.68 -19.72 9.33
CA ASN A 111 -4.66 -18.73 9.01
C ASN A 111 -4.06 -18.88 7.59
N ARG A 112 -4.90 -19.20 6.59
CA ARG A 112 -4.49 -19.45 5.19
C ARG A 112 -4.91 -18.36 4.21
N LYS A 113 -5.46 -17.24 4.69
CA LYS A 113 -5.94 -16.13 3.87
C LYS A 113 -5.01 -14.95 3.81
N HIS A 114 -3.77 -15.10 4.30
CA HIS A 114 -2.70 -14.10 4.12
C HIS A 114 -3.07 -12.71 4.66
N ILE A 115 -3.87 -12.64 5.72
CA ILE A 115 -4.06 -11.43 6.54
C ILE A 115 -3.16 -11.57 7.77
N VAL A 116 -2.62 -10.46 8.27
CA VAL A 116 -1.87 -10.47 9.53
C VAL A 116 -2.75 -10.99 10.68
N LYS A 117 -2.19 -11.87 11.51
CA LYS A 117 -2.87 -12.40 12.68
C LYS A 117 -2.79 -11.37 13.80
N PHE A 118 -3.96 -10.87 14.17
CA PHE A 118 -4.19 -10.08 15.36
C PHE A 118 -4.34 -11.01 16.56
N GLU A 119 -3.70 -10.66 17.68
CA GLU A 119 -3.75 -11.47 18.90
C GLU A 119 -4.65 -10.85 19.96
N VAL A 120 -4.40 -9.58 20.31
CA VAL A 120 -5.10 -8.89 21.38
C VAL A 120 -4.86 -7.38 21.28
N SER A 121 -5.77 -6.60 21.84
CA SER A 121 -5.55 -5.17 22.11
C SER A 121 -5.62 -4.86 23.61
N PHE A 122 -4.93 -3.81 24.03
CA PHE A 122 -4.99 -3.32 25.40
C PHE A 122 -4.67 -1.82 25.45
N ASP A 123 -5.12 -1.16 26.51
CA ASP A 123 -4.74 0.22 26.81
C ASP A 123 -3.48 0.23 27.68
N TYR A 124 -2.51 1.07 27.33
CA TYR A 124 -1.30 1.28 28.10
C TYR A 124 -0.93 2.76 28.15
N ARG A 125 -1.01 3.36 29.34
CA ARG A 125 -0.68 4.78 29.59
C ARG A 125 -1.37 5.76 28.62
N GLY A 126 -2.64 5.50 28.29
CA GLY A 126 -3.42 6.35 27.36
C GLY A 126 -3.29 5.97 25.89
N HIS A 127 -2.43 5.03 25.53
CA HIS A 127 -2.28 4.54 24.16
C HIS A 127 -3.03 3.23 23.95
N LEU A 128 -3.78 3.15 22.85
CA LEU A 128 -4.30 1.89 22.34
C LEU A 128 -3.16 1.08 21.71
N CYS A 129 -2.91 -0.11 22.23
CA CYS A 129 -1.89 -1.04 21.76
C CYS A 129 -2.56 -2.24 21.09
N MET A 130 -2.06 -2.66 19.93
CA MET A 130 -2.51 -3.82 19.19
C MET A 130 -1.35 -4.79 18.97
N VAL A 131 -1.52 -6.05 19.38
CA VAL A 131 -0.50 -7.10 19.28
C VAL A 131 -0.80 -7.98 18.08
N PHE A 132 0.24 -8.26 17.30
CA PHE A 132 0.20 -9.06 16.09
C PHE A 132 1.31 -10.12 16.08
N GLU A 133 1.14 -11.14 15.24
CA GLU A 133 2.27 -12.01 14.89
C GLU A 133 3.46 -11.19 14.35
N SER A 134 4.68 -11.58 14.73
CA SER A 134 5.89 -10.92 14.21
C SER A 134 6.22 -11.42 12.81
N LEU A 135 6.30 -10.49 11.85
CA LEU A 135 6.83 -10.72 10.50
C LEU A 135 8.21 -10.06 10.32
N SER A 136 8.88 -10.31 9.20
CA SER A 136 10.28 -9.93 9.00
C SER A 136 10.43 -8.53 8.39
N MET A 137 9.85 -8.31 7.20
CA MET A 137 9.99 -7.06 6.45
C MET A 137 8.82 -6.85 5.50
N ASN A 138 8.60 -5.61 5.06
CA ASN A 138 7.64 -5.29 4.00
C ASN A 138 8.23 -5.52 2.60
N LEU A 139 7.37 -5.60 1.58
CA LEU A 139 7.81 -5.79 0.20
C LEU A 139 8.60 -4.61 -0.36
N ARG A 140 8.42 -3.40 0.21
CA ARG A 140 9.25 -2.23 -0.11
C ARG A 140 10.72 -2.48 0.24
N GLU A 141 10.98 -3.00 1.43
CA GLU A 141 12.32 -3.38 1.90
C GLU A 141 12.87 -4.56 1.11
N VAL A 142 12.03 -5.54 0.75
CA VAL A 142 12.43 -6.63 -0.15
C VAL A 142 12.97 -6.06 -1.46
N LEU A 143 12.23 -5.16 -2.11
CA LEU A 143 12.65 -4.51 -3.36
C LEU A 143 13.99 -3.80 -3.23
N ARG A 144 14.19 -3.00 -2.15
CA ARG A 144 15.46 -2.30 -1.92
C ARG A 144 16.65 -3.26 -1.82
N LYS A 145 16.47 -4.46 -1.28
CA LYS A 145 17.54 -5.48 -1.18
C LYS A 145 17.97 -6.08 -2.52
N PHE A 146 17.12 -6.05 -3.54
CA PHE A 146 17.49 -6.49 -4.91
C PHE A 146 18.19 -5.39 -5.72
N GLY A 147 18.17 -4.15 -5.25
CA GLY A 147 18.76 -2.99 -5.91
C GLY A 147 17.74 -2.16 -6.70
N ASN A 148 18.13 -0.93 -6.98
CA ASN A 148 17.26 0.06 -7.62
C ASN A 148 16.87 -0.39 -9.03
N ASN A 149 15.56 -0.34 -9.34
CA ASN A 149 15.01 -0.62 -10.67
C ASN A 149 15.24 -2.06 -11.18
N VAL A 150 15.54 -3.02 -10.29
CA VAL A 150 15.74 -4.43 -10.66
C VAL A 150 14.44 -5.22 -10.56
N GLY A 151 13.69 -5.02 -9.48
CA GLY A 151 12.53 -5.86 -9.15
C GLY A 151 12.93 -7.26 -8.66
N ILE A 152 11.94 -8.13 -8.50
CA ILE A 152 12.12 -9.54 -8.15
C ILE A 152 11.77 -10.42 -9.36
N ASN A 153 12.31 -11.64 -9.37
CA ASN A 153 12.06 -12.56 -10.47
C ASN A 153 10.56 -12.90 -10.64
N LEU A 154 10.18 -13.28 -11.85
CA LEU A 154 8.78 -13.53 -12.21
C LEU A 154 8.15 -14.69 -11.41
N GLY A 155 8.93 -15.70 -11.04
CA GLY A 155 8.47 -16.81 -10.21
C GLY A 155 8.08 -16.39 -8.79
N ALA A 156 8.93 -15.58 -8.14
CA ALA A 156 8.62 -14.99 -6.83
C ALA A 156 7.43 -14.02 -6.93
N THR A 157 7.38 -13.20 -7.98
CA THR A 157 6.24 -12.32 -8.28
C THR A 157 4.95 -13.13 -8.41
N ARG A 158 4.98 -14.29 -9.09
CA ARG A 158 3.83 -15.20 -9.20
C ARG A 158 3.38 -15.73 -7.85
N THR A 159 4.31 -16.22 -7.03
CA THR A 159 4.00 -16.72 -5.69
C THR A 159 3.35 -15.64 -4.83
N TYR A 160 3.89 -14.42 -4.84
CA TYR A 160 3.31 -13.31 -4.09
C TYR A 160 1.97 -12.84 -4.65
N ALA A 161 1.83 -12.74 -5.97
CA ALA A 161 0.56 -12.41 -6.60
C ALA A 161 -0.55 -13.39 -6.22
N TYR A 162 -0.25 -14.69 -6.18
CA TYR A 162 -1.22 -15.70 -5.77
C TYR A 162 -1.68 -15.50 -4.31
N GLN A 163 -0.74 -15.34 -3.38
CA GLN A 163 -1.05 -15.14 -1.95
C GLN A 163 -1.84 -13.84 -1.71
N ILE A 164 -1.47 -12.75 -2.39
CA ILE A 164 -2.20 -11.48 -2.38
C ILE A 164 -3.64 -11.69 -2.87
N LEU A 165 -3.84 -12.37 -4.01
CA LEU A 165 -5.18 -12.60 -4.55
C LEU A 165 -6.04 -13.49 -3.65
N VAL A 166 -5.44 -14.44 -2.92
CA VAL A 166 -6.14 -15.21 -1.86
C VAL A 166 -6.63 -14.28 -0.75
N ALA A 167 -5.79 -13.33 -0.30
CA ALA A 167 -6.19 -12.33 0.69
C ALA A 167 -7.30 -11.42 0.19
N LEU A 168 -7.21 -10.90 -1.04
CA LEU A 168 -8.25 -10.04 -1.62
C LEU A 168 -9.57 -10.78 -1.81
N ALA A 169 -9.53 -12.06 -2.18
CA ALA A 169 -10.73 -12.89 -2.24
C ALA A 169 -11.40 -13.04 -0.86
N HIS A 170 -10.59 -13.19 0.20
CA HIS A 170 -11.05 -13.26 1.59
C HIS A 170 -11.65 -11.95 2.08
N MET A 171 -10.94 -10.83 1.89
CA MET A 171 -11.42 -9.49 2.26
C MET A 171 -12.76 -9.19 1.58
N ARG A 172 -12.86 -9.45 0.28
CA ARG A 172 -14.11 -9.28 -0.47
C ARG A 172 -15.24 -10.17 0.06
N LYS A 173 -14.96 -11.43 0.42
CA LYS A 173 -15.96 -12.33 1.02
C LYS A 173 -16.48 -11.77 2.35
N CYS A 174 -15.62 -11.09 3.10
CA CYS A 174 -15.96 -10.43 4.37
C CYS A 174 -16.49 -8.99 4.21
N SER A 175 -16.73 -8.54 2.97
CA SER A 175 -17.17 -7.19 2.63
C SER A 175 -16.19 -6.07 3.02
N ILE A 176 -14.89 -6.38 3.03
CA ILE A 176 -13.81 -5.43 3.37
C ILE A 176 -13.12 -4.91 2.11
N ILE A 177 -12.90 -3.60 2.07
CA ILE A 177 -12.00 -2.91 1.13
C ILE A 177 -10.81 -2.39 1.95
N HIS A 178 -9.59 -2.70 1.58
CA HIS A 178 -8.40 -2.27 2.33
C HIS A 178 -8.09 -0.78 2.12
N ALA A 179 -8.20 -0.31 0.88
CA ALA A 179 -8.03 1.08 0.50
C ALA A 179 -6.65 1.71 0.77
N ASP A 180 -5.60 0.93 1.01
CA ASP A 180 -4.20 1.40 1.04
C ASP A 180 -3.18 0.29 0.75
N LEU A 181 -3.49 -0.57 -0.23
CA LEU A 181 -2.57 -1.64 -0.64
C LEU A 181 -1.37 -1.09 -1.43
N LYS A 182 -0.17 -1.38 -0.93
CA LYS A 182 1.12 -0.98 -1.48
C LYS A 182 2.21 -1.89 -0.91
N PRO A 183 3.43 -1.92 -1.48
CA PRO A 183 4.52 -2.76 -0.97
C PRO A 183 4.81 -2.57 0.53
N ASP A 184 4.60 -1.38 1.08
CA ASP A 184 4.83 -1.03 2.47
C ASP A 184 3.86 -1.73 3.45
N ASN A 185 2.65 -2.08 3.00
CA ASN A 185 1.58 -2.71 3.80
C ASN A 185 1.43 -4.22 3.51
N ILE A 186 2.44 -4.81 2.88
CA ILE A 186 2.49 -6.26 2.62
C ILE A 186 3.79 -6.78 3.19
N LEU A 187 3.69 -7.59 4.23
CA LEU A 187 4.81 -8.13 4.99
C LEU A 187 5.13 -9.56 4.56
N VAL A 188 6.39 -9.95 4.67
CA VAL A 188 6.86 -11.32 4.47
C VAL A 188 7.50 -11.89 5.72
N ASN A 189 7.42 -13.21 5.89
CA ASN A 189 8.14 -13.91 6.95
C ASN A 189 9.67 -13.93 6.70
N GLU A 190 10.44 -14.43 7.66
CA GLU A 190 11.92 -14.46 7.59
C GLU A 190 12.43 -15.22 6.35
N ASN A 191 11.74 -16.29 5.97
CA ASN A 191 12.06 -17.11 4.81
C ASN A 191 11.54 -16.53 3.48
N ARG A 192 10.81 -15.41 3.53
CA ARG A 192 10.20 -14.74 2.37
C ARG A 192 9.27 -15.63 1.54
N SER A 193 8.77 -16.71 2.13
CA SER A 193 7.91 -17.71 1.47
C SER A 193 6.42 -17.43 1.69
N VAL A 194 6.08 -16.77 2.79
CA VAL A 194 4.71 -16.40 3.15
C VAL A 194 4.62 -14.89 3.27
N LEU A 195 3.65 -14.30 2.59
CA LEU A 195 3.26 -12.91 2.77
C LEU A 195 1.94 -12.80 3.52
N LYS A 196 1.77 -11.65 4.18
CA LYS A 196 0.54 -11.23 4.83
C LYS A 196 0.29 -9.74 4.60
N ILE A 197 -0.95 -9.41 4.31
CA ILE A 197 -1.43 -8.03 4.23
C ILE A 197 -1.65 -7.51 5.66
N CYS A 198 -1.20 -6.28 5.92
CA CYS A 198 -1.32 -5.61 7.21
C CYS A 198 -1.81 -4.16 7.06
N ASP A 199 -1.99 -3.49 8.20
CA ASP A 199 -2.44 -2.09 8.30
C ASP A 199 -3.84 -1.84 7.74
N LEU A 200 -4.85 -2.19 8.55
CA LEU A 200 -6.27 -2.08 8.19
C LEU A 200 -6.85 -0.74 8.68
N GLY A 201 -6.00 0.23 9.04
CA GLY A 201 -6.41 1.53 9.59
C GLY A 201 -7.17 2.43 8.61
N THR A 202 -7.09 2.15 7.30
CA THR A 202 -7.89 2.81 6.25
C THR A 202 -8.97 1.92 5.67
N ALA A 203 -9.13 0.69 6.20
CA ALA A 203 -10.04 -0.28 5.63
C ALA A 203 -11.50 0.14 5.87
N ILE A 204 -12.35 -0.25 4.92
CA ILE A 204 -13.79 0.03 4.91
C ILE A 204 -14.52 -1.30 4.98
N ASP A 205 -15.38 -1.44 5.98
CA ASP A 205 -16.36 -2.52 6.04
C ASP A 205 -17.66 -2.06 5.38
N ARG A 206 -17.96 -2.59 4.20
CA ARG A 206 -19.16 -2.24 3.43
C ARG A 206 -20.46 -2.64 4.12
N SER A 207 -20.40 -3.53 5.11
CA SER A 207 -21.55 -3.92 5.94
C SER A 207 -21.74 -3.05 7.18
N ASP A 208 -20.78 -2.18 7.50
CA ASP A 208 -20.85 -1.26 8.63
C ASP A 208 -21.11 0.18 8.14
N ALA A 209 -22.26 0.73 8.51
CA ALA A 209 -22.64 2.10 8.19
C ALA A 209 -21.65 3.15 8.71
N ALA A 210 -20.89 2.85 9.77
CA ALA A 210 -19.89 3.75 10.33
C ALA A 210 -18.67 3.92 9.41
N THR A 211 -18.40 2.97 8.50
CA THR A 211 -17.23 3.03 7.60
C THR A 211 -17.60 3.07 6.12
N ALA A 212 -18.80 2.61 5.76
CA ALA A 212 -19.30 2.56 4.39
C ALA A 212 -19.67 3.94 3.79
N HIS A 213 -18.94 5.00 4.17
CA HIS A 213 -19.20 6.37 3.74
C HIS A 213 -19.35 6.44 2.21
N THR A 214 -20.44 7.07 1.78
CA THR A 214 -20.74 7.34 0.37
C THR A 214 -20.16 8.67 -0.10
N GLU A 215 -19.45 9.38 0.76
CA GLU A 215 -18.86 10.68 0.48
C GLU A 215 -17.66 10.54 -0.48
N ILE A 216 -17.43 11.61 -1.24
CA ILE A 216 -16.29 11.65 -2.16
C ILE A 216 -15.01 11.85 -1.36
N THR A 217 -14.14 10.85 -1.40
CA THR A 217 -12.84 10.89 -0.72
C THR A 217 -11.70 10.86 -1.75
N PRO A 218 -11.36 11.99 -2.42
CA PRO A 218 -10.42 12.00 -3.54
C PRO A 218 -8.96 11.70 -3.13
N TYR A 219 -8.70 11.62 -1.83
CA TYR A 219 -7.41 11.32 -1.25
C TYR A 219 -7.35 9.94 -0.57
N LEU A 220 -8.41 9.12 -0.68
CA LEU A 220 -8.37 7.71 -0.29
C LEU A 220 -7.31 6.96 -1.11
N VAL A 221 -6.63 5.99 -0.51
CA VAL A 221 -5.48 5.26 -1.09
C VAL A 221 -4.24 6.13 -1.27
N SER A 222 -3.06 5.58 -0.96
CA SER A 222 -1.78 6.20 -1.31
C SER A 222 -1.70 6.54 -2.80
N ARG A 223 -1.30 7.79 -3.11
CA ARG A 223 -1.43 8.42 -4.43
C ARG A 223 -1.00 7.55 -5.60
N PHE A 224 0.19 6.93 -5.55
CA PHE A 224 0.74 6.13 -6.66
C PHE A 224 -0.01 4.82 -6.93
N TYR A 225 -0.83 4.37 -5.99
CA TYR A 225 -1.65 3.14 -6.06
C TYR A 225 -3.14 3.46 -6.16
N ARG A 226 -3.50 4.73 -6.27
CA ARG A 226 -4.89 5.22 -6.28
C ARG A 226 -5.56 4.97 -7.63
N ALA A 227 -6.74 4.38 -7.58
CA ALA A 227 -7.54 4.08 -8.76
C ALA A 227 -8.15 5.35 -9.39
N PRO A 228 -8.38 5.38 -10.72
CA PRO A 228 -8.94 6.55 -11.39
C PRO A 228 -10.34 6.91 -10.88
N GLU A 229 -11.17 5.93 -10.52
CA GLU A 229 -12.50 6.18 -9.96
C GLU A 229 -12.48 6.97 -8.64
N ILE A 230 -11.45 6.80 -7.81
CA ILE A 230 -11.27 7.59 -6.59
C ILE A 230 -10.94 9.04 -6.94
N ILE A 231 -10.02 9.25 -7.88
CA ILE A 231 -9.59 10.59 -8.30
C ILE A 231 -10.74 11.36 -8.95
N LEU A 232 -11.54 10.67 -9.77
CA LEU A 232 -12.68 11.25 -10.47
C LEU A 232 -13.90 11.46 -9.56
N GLY A 233 -13.88 10.96 -8.32
CA GLY A 233 -15.03 11.03 -7.41
C GLY A 233 -16.24 10.23 -7.92
N MET A 234 -15.97 9.04 -8.47
CA MET A 234 -16.99 8.04 -8.81
C MET A 234 -17.30 7.18 -7.58
N SER A 235 -18.46 6.51 -7.59
CA SER A 235 -18.69 5.40 -6.66
C SER A 235 -17.65 4.31 -6.88
N TYR A 236 -17.07 3.80 -5.80
CA TYR A 236 -16.05 2.77 -5.81
C TYR A 236 -16.46 1.56 -4.97
N ASP A 237 -15.76 0.46 -5.17
CA ASP A 237 -15.98 -0.82 -4.46
C ASP A 237 -14.64 -1.58 -4.38
N TYR A 238 -14.64 -2.87 -4.09
CA TYR A 238 -13.45 -3.75 -4.02
C TYR A 238 -12.47 -3.66 -5.21
N GLY A 239 -12.91 -3.12 -6.35
CA GLY A 239 -12.06 -2.89 -7.52
C GLY A 239 -10.85 -2.00 -7.22
N VAL A 240 -10.94 -1.07 -6.26
CA VAL A 240 -9.82 -0.17 -5.95
C VAL A 240 -8.60 -0.93 -5.45
N ASP A 241 -8.81 -1.97 -4.65
CA ASP A 241 -7.74 -2.84 -4.16
C ASP A 241 -7.10 -3.65 -5.30
N MET A 242 -7.91 -4.11 -6.27
CA MET A 242 -7.40 -4.78 -7.47
C MET A 242 -6.51 -3.85 -8.31
N TRP A 243 -6.84 -2.56 -8.39
CA TRP A 243 -6.02 -1.57 -9.07
C TRP A 243 -4.69 -1.35 -8.34
N SER A 244 -4.75 -1.15 -7.02
CA SER A 244 -3.56 -0.96 -6.18
C SER A 244 -2.61 -2.17 -6.24
N ILE A 245 -3.15 -3.39 -6.30
CA ILE A 245 -2.36 -4.60 -6.50
C ILE A 245 -1.80 -4.69 -7.92
N GLY A 246 -2.51 -4.28 -8.96
CA GLY A 246 -1.95 -4.16 -10.31
C GLY A 246 -0.69 -3.26 -10.33
N CYS A 247 -0.75 -2.12 -9.64
CA CYS A 247 0.39 -1.21 -9.49
C CYS A 247 1.53 -1.86 -8.68
N THR A 248 1.19 -2.51 -7.56
CA THR A 248 2.15 -3.19 -6.67
C THR A 248 2.88 -4.32 -7.40
N LEU A 249 2.16 -5.16 -8.16
CA LEU A 249 2.76 -6.28 -8.88
C LEU A 249 3.69 -5.83 -10.02
N TYR A 250 3.32 -4.76 -10.73
CA TYR A 250 4.23 -4.11 -11.70
C TYR A 250 5.52 -3.66 -11.00
N GLU A 251 5.40 -3.03 -9.83
CA GLU A 251 6.53 -2.54 -9.07
C GLU A 251 7.40 -3.67 -8.50
N LEU A 252 6.79 -4.76 -8.04
CA LEU A 252 7.53 -5.96 -7.63
C LEU A 252 8.39 -6.49 -8.76
N TYR A 253 7.82 -6.63 -9.96
CA TYR A 253 8.53 -7.22 -11.09
C TYR A 253 9.59 -6.28 -11.68
N THR A 254 9.34 -4.97 -11.73
CA THR A 254 10.21 -4.01 -12.43
C THR A 254 11.10 -3.19 -11.49
N GLY A 255 10.84 -3.20 -10.19
CA GLY A 255 11.45 -2.30 -9.21
C GLY A 255 11.06 -0.83 -9.38
N LYS A 256 10.06 -0.52 -10.22
CA LYS A 256 9.64 0.84 -10.58
C LYS A 256 8.19 1.10 -10.21
N ILE A 257 7.92 2.28 -9.68
CA ILE A 257 6.53 2.76 -9.49
C ILE A 257 5.89 2.94 -10.87
N LEU A 258 4.66 2.42 -11.05
CA LEU A 258 3.98 2.44 -12.34
C LEU A 258 3.49 3.84 -12.73
N PHE A 259 2.79 4.51 -11.82
CA PHE A 259 2.21 5.84 -12.03
C PHE A 259 2.81 6.83 -11.04
N THR A 260 3.55 7.82 -11.54
CA THR A 260 4.31 8.78 -10.72
C THR A 260 3.78 10.20 -10.86
N GLY A 261 2.48 10.38 -10.62
CA GLY A 261 1.86 11.71 -10.60
C GLY A 261 2.04 12.40 -9.25
N ASP A 262 2.44 13.68 -9.25
CA ASP A 262 2.65 14.47 -8.02
C ASP A 262 1.35 15.04 -7.42
N SER A 263 0.26 15.02 -8.21
CA SER A 263 -1.09 15.45 -7.86
C SER A 263 -2.13 14.49 -8.43
N ASN A 264 -3.39 14.63 -8.03
CA ASN A 264 -4.49 13.84 -8.61
C ASN A 264 -4.63 14.07 -10.12
N ASN A 265 -4.45 15.32 -10.56
CA ASN A 265 -4.45 15.66 -11.97
C ASN A 265 -3.30 14.95 -12.71
N GLN A 266 -2.07 15.06 -12.21
CA GLN A 266 -0.91 14.40 -12.82
C GLN A 266 -0.99 12.86 -12.74
N MET A 267 -1.66 12.29 -11.74
CA MET A 267 -1.96 10.85 -11.69
C MET A 267 -2.86 10.42 -12.85
N LEU A 268 -3.95 11.16 -13.14
CA LEU A 268 -4.80 10.85 -14.30
C LEU A 268 -4.03 10.95 -15.62
N LYS A 269 -3.15 11.95 -15.76
CA LYS A 269 -2.26 12.07 -16.92
C LYS A 269 -1.36 10.84 -17.07
N ALA A 270 -0.63 10.46 -16.01
CA ALA A 270 0.24 9.28 -16.01
C ALA A 270 -0.52 7.99 -16.31
N ILE A 271 -1.74 7.85 -15.80
CA ILE A 271 -2.63 6.73 -16.10
C ILE A 271 -2.97 6.70 -17.60
N MET A 272 -3.37 7.83 -18.19
CA MET A 272 -3.72 7.90 -19.60
C MET A 272 -2.53 7.69 -20.55
N GLU A 273 -1.32 8.09 -20.15
CA GLU A 273 -0.07 7.87 -20.90
C GLU A 273 0.35 6.38 -20.97
N ILE A 274 -0.23 5.50 -20.14
CA ILE A 274 0.11 4.07 -20.10
C ILE A 274 -1.08 3.19 -20.48
N ARG A 275 -2.29 3.53 -20.00
CA ARG A 275 -3.52 2.76 -20.20
C ARG A 275 -4.45 3.33 -21.28
N GLY A 276 -4.11 4.49 -21.85
CA GLY A 276 -4.92 5.15 -22.86
C GLY A 276 -6.01 6.05 -22.28
N ARG A 277 -6.78 6.67 -23.17
CA ARG A 277 -7.74 7.72 -22.84
C ARG A 277 -8.90 7.21 -21.96
N LEU A 278 -9.25 7.99 -20.94
CA LEU A 278 -10.50 7.83 -20.20
C LEU A 278 -11.68 8.26 -21.10
N THR A 279 -12.57 7.32 -21.42
CA THR A 279 -13.73 7.61 -22.29
C THR A 279 -14.71 8.58 -21.61
N PRO A 280 -15.45 9.41 -22.37
CA PRO A 280 -16.50 10.27 -21.81
C PRO A 280 -17.56 9.52 -20.99
N LYS A 281 -17.93 8.31 -21.42
CA LYS A 281 -18.85 7.44 -20.67
C LYS A 281 -18.31 7.06 -19.29
N LEU A 282 -17.00 6.96 -19.14
CA LEU A 282 -16.35 6.61 -17.89
C LEU A 282 -16.17 7.83 -16.99
N TYR A 283 -15.44 8.85 -17.44
CA TYR A 283 -15.10 9.96 -16.55
C TYR A 283 -16.35 10.73 -16.11
N LYS A 284 -17.36 10.96 -16.98
CA LYS A 284 -18.60 11.67 -16.59
C LYS A 284 -19.42 11.01 -15.47
N ARG A 285 -19.10 9.78 -15.05
CA ARG A 285 -19.67 9.16 -13.83
C ARG A 285 -19.15 9.82 -12.54
N GLY A 286 -18.02 10.51 -12.60
CA GLY A 286 -17.33 11.07 -11.46
C GLY A 286 -17.71 12.53 -11.21
N GLN A 287 -18.02 12.84 -9.96
CA GLN A 287 -18.43 14.18 -9.53
C GLN A 287 -17.30 15.22 -9.59
N LEU A 288 -16.04 14.77 -9.63
CA LEU A 288 -14.85 15.62 -9.74
C LEU A 288 -14.30 15.71 -11.17
N SER A 289 -15.06 15.27 -12.17
CA SER A 289 -14.56 15.27 -13.55
C SER A 289 -14.27 16.66 -14.10
N ALA A 290 -15.06 17.66 -13.70
CA ALA A 290 -14.94 19.03 -14.16
C ALA A 290 -13.61 19.70 -13.71
N SER A 291 -12.91 19.17 -12.70
CA SER A 291 -11.57 19.66 -12.33
C SER A 291 -10.45 19.09 -13.20
N HIS A 292 -10.77 18.16 -14.11
CA HIS A 292 -9.79 17.42 -14.91
C HIS A 292 -10.07 17.47 -16.42
N PHE A 293 -11.31 17.70 -16.83
CA PHE A 293 -11.72 17.75 -18.23
C PHE A 293 -12.51 19.02 -18.52
N ASP A 294 -12.27 19.61 -19.69
CA ASP A 294 -13.06 20.73 -20.20
C ASP A 294 -14.40 20.27 -20.81
N ASP A 295 -15.22 21.23 -21.24
CA ASP A 295 -16.54 20.97 -21.83
C ASP A 295 -16.47 20.16 -23.14
N LEU A 296 -15.33 20.22 -23.84
CA LEU A 296 -15.05 19.45 -25.05
C LEU A 296 -14.51 18.04 -24.72
N GLY A 297 -14.37 17.70 -23.44
CA GLY A 297 -13.87 16.42 -22.96
C GLY A 297 -12.36 16.21 -23.16
N GLN A 298 -11.61 17.31 -23.28
CA GLN A 298 -10.15 17.31 -23.33
C GLN A 298 -9.59 17.38 -21.92
N PHE A 299 -8.45 16.74 -21.69
CA PHE A 299 -7.83 16.72 -20.37
C PHE A 299 -7.11 18.05 -20.11
N VAL A 300 -7.39 18.66 -18.97
CA VAL A 300 -6.75 19.91 -18.52
C VAL A 300 -5.61 19.53 -17.57
N SER A 301 -4.38 19.47 -18.09
CA SER A 301 -3.17 19.21 -17.31
C SER A 301 -2.83 20.42 -16.46
N VAL A 302 -2.66 20.21 -15.16
CA VAL A 302 -2.23 21.22 -14.19
C VAL A 302 -0.87 20.80 -13.63
N GLU A 303 0.17 21.51 -14.03
CA GLU A 303 1.56 21.26 -13.63
C GLU A 303 2.02 22.36 -12.68
N HIS A 304 2.51 21.98 -11.51
CA HIS A 304 3.03 22.92 -10.51
C HIS A 304 4.54 22.82 -10.45
N ASP A 305 5.21 23.87 -10.91
CA ASP A 305 6.65 24.02 -10.75
C ASP A 305 6.93 24.45 -9.31
N LYS A 306 7.42 23.52 -8.50
CA LYS A 306 7.72 23.75 -7.08
C LYS A 306 8.92 24.69 -6.87
N ILE A 307 9.82 24.80 -7.84
CA ILE A 307 11.01 25.64 -7.74
C ILE A 307 10.63 27.10 -8.04
N LEU A 308 9.86 27.31 -9.12
CA LEU A 308 9.42 28.64 -9.54
C LEU A 308 8.13 29.10 -8.86
N ASN A 309 7.48 28.20 -8.11
CA ASN A 309 6.14 28.37 -7.54
C ASN A 309 5.11 28.84 -8.58
N LYS A 310 5.18 28.30 -9.80
CA LYS A 310 4.29 28.65 -10.93
C LYS A 310 3.40 27.48 -11.29
N THR A 311 2.15 27.79 -11.63
CA THR A 311 1.20 26.80 -12.13
C THR A 311 1.03 26.98 -13.63
N ALA A 312 1.30 25.93 -14.40
CA ALA A 312 1.04 25.88 -15.83
C ALA A 312 -0.21 25.02 -16.08
N VAL A 313 -1.17 25.56 -16.84
CA VAL A 313 -2.38 24.86 -17.24
C VAL A 313 -2.33 24.65 -18.75
N ARG A 314 -2.49 23.40 -19.19
CA ARG A 314 -2.45 23.01 -20.60
C ARG A 314 -3.57 22.04 -20.93
N THR A 315 -4.38 22.39 -21.93
CA THR A 315 -5.37 21.46 -22.47
C THR A 315 -4.70 20.49 -23.44
N LEU A 316 -4.80 19.20 -23.17
CA LEU A 316 -4.22 18.13 -23.97
C LEU A 316 -5.32 17.48 -24.82
N PRO A 317 -5.36 17.75 -26.14
CA PRO A 317 -6.41 17.21 -27.01
C PRO A 317 -6.28 15.70 -27.22
N VAL A 318 -5.04 15.17 -27.16
CA VAL A 318 -4.78 13.73 -27.21
C VAL A 318 -3.62 13.40 -26.26
N VAL A 319 -3.90 12.62 -25.22
CA VAL A 319 -2.87 11.94 -24.43
C VAL A 319 -2.60 10.59 -25.11
N LYS A 320 -1.60 10.53 -26.00
CA LYS A 320 -1.18 9.27 -26.62
C LYS A 320 -0.32 8.47 -25.63
N PRO A 321 -0.48 7.14 -25.55
CA PRO A 321 0.42 6.33 -24.73
C PRO A 321 1.86 6.48 -25.24
N ALA A 322 2.76 6.96 -24.38
CA ALA A 322 4.17 7.12 -24.76
C ALA A 322 4.89 5.77 -24.77
N ARG A 323 4.66 4.98 -23.71
CA ARG A 323 5.04 3.56 -23.58
C ARG A 323 3.95 2.87 -22.79
N ASP A 324 3.21 1.99 -23.46
CA ASP A 324 2.13 1.23 -22.83
C ASP A 324 2.66 0.23 -21.79
N LEU A 325 1.72 -0.38 -21.06
CA LEU A 325 2.03 -1.33 -19.98
C LEU A 325 2.85 -2.52 -20.50
N ARG A 326 2.47 -3.09 -21.65
CA ARG A 326 3.14 -4.24 -22.26
C ARG A 326 4.59 -3.91 -22.60
N THR A 327 4.84 -2.79 -23.26
CA THR A 327 6.20 -2.36 -23.63
C THR A 327 7.09 -2.20 -22.40
N ARG A 328 6.54 -1.67 -21.29
CA ARG A 328 7.29 -1.48 -20.04
C ARG A 328 7.67 -2.79 -19.36
N LEU A 329 6.75 -3.76 -19.32
CA LEU A 329 7.00 -5.08 -18.75
C LEU A 329 7.97 -5.89 -19.63
N MET A 330 7.81 -5.82 -20.95
CA MET A 330 8.70 -6.50 -21.90
C MET A 330 10.11 -5.94 -21.92
N ALA A 331 10.34 -4.71 -21.43
CA ALA A 331 11.70 -4.18 -21.29
C ALA A 331 12.58 -5.01 -20.33
N ALA A 332 11.98 -5.82 -19.45
CA ALA A 332 12.66 -6.74 -18.56
C ALA A 332 12.76 -8.18 -19.11
N SER A 333 12.43 -8.42 -20.40
CA SER A 333 12.42 -9.77 -21.00
C SER A 333 13.75 -10.22 -21.59
N THR A 334 14.81 -9.38 -21.54
CA THR A 334 16.11 -9.69 -22.15
C THR A 334 16.70 -10.97 -21.56
N GLY A 335 17.01 -11.96 -22.40
CA GLY A 335 17.60 -13.23 -22.00
C GLY A 335 16.61 -14.30 -21.55
N MET A 336 15.30 -14.04 -21.63
CA MET A 336 14.28 -15.05 -21.34
C MET A 336 14.16 -16.10 -22.45
N ASN A 337 13.94 -17.35 -22.07
CA ASN A 337 13.56 -18.42 -22.99
C ASN A 337 12.05 -18.37 -23.35
N ASP A 338 11.62 -19.21 -24.30
CA ASP A 338 10.22 -19.23 -24.77
C ASP A 338 9.19 -19.49 -23.65
N ALA A 339 9.52 -20.35 -22.68
CA ALA A 339 8.64 -20.65 -21.56
C ALA A 339 8.51 -19.45 -20.60
N GLU A 340 9.63 -18.79 -20.30
CA GLU A 340 9.65 -17.57 -19.49
C GLU A 340 8.92 -16.42 -20.20
N MET A 341 9.08 -16.29 -21.51
CA MET A 341 8.37 -15.30 -22.32
C MET A 341 6.86 -15.57 -22.34
N LYS A 342 6.44 -16.84 -22.40
CA LYS A 342 5.03 -17.22 -22.27
C LYS A 342 4.47 -16.84 -20.90
N ASP A 343 5.21 -17.14 -19.84
CA ASP A 343 4.83 -16.76 -18.47
C ASP A 343 4.75 -15.23 -18.29
N LEU A 344 5.67 -14.48 -18.90
CA LEU A 344 5.64 -13.02 -18.90
C LEU A 344 4.42 -12.48 -19.66
N ASN A 345 4.04 -13.08 -20.79
CA ASN A 345 2.82 -12.70 -21.49
C ASN A 345 1.57 -12.93 -20.63
N HIS A 346 1.49 -14.05 -19.91
CA HIS A 346 0.39 -14.27 -18.96
C HIS A 346 0.41 -13.27 -17.80
N PHE A 347 1.58 -12.83 -17.34
CA PHE A 347 1.69 -11.79 -16.32
C PHE A 347 1.20 -10.43 -16.82
N VAL A 348 1.58 -10.06 -18.05
CA VAL A 348 1.12 -8.83 -18.71
C VAL A 348 -0.39 -8.83 -18.83
N ASP A 349 -0.99 -9.92 -19.31
CA ASP A 349 -2.45 -10.07 -19.43
C ASP A 349 -3.16 -9.93 -18.08
N LEU A 350 -2.63 -10.58 -17.03
CA LEU A 350 -3.16 -10.42 -15.67
C LEU A 350 -3.13 -8.94 -15.22
N LEU A 351 -2.01 -8.24 -15.43
CA LEU A 351 -1.89 -6.84 -15.07
C LEU A 351 -2.81 -5.92 -15.88
N GLU A 352 -3.01 -6.20 -17.18
CA GLU A 352 -3.95 -5.44 -18.01
C GLU A 352 -5.39 -5.56 -17.50
N GLN A 353 -5.77 -6.74 -17.02
CA GLN A 353 -7.09 -7.00 -16.43
C GLN A 353 -7.25 -6.40 -15.03
N CYS A 354 -6.19 -6.39 -14.21
CA CYS A 354 -6.16 -5.67 -12.92
C CYS A 354 -6.24 -4.15 -13.11
N LEU A 355 -5.62 -3.62 -14.17
CA LEU A 355 -5.51 -2.19 -14.47
C LEU A 355 -6.52 -1.75 -15.55
N ALA A 356 -7.68 -2.39 -15.58
CA ALA A 356 -8.80 -1.92 -16.39
C ALA A 356 -9.30 -0.56 -15.87
N LEU A 357 -9.38 0.44 -16.76
CA LEU A 357 -9.83 1.79 -16.43
C LEU A 357 -11.29 1.83 -15.97
N ASN A 358 -12.15 1.04 -16.61
CA ASN A 358 -13.52 0.85 -16.13
C ASN A 358 -13.50 -0.17 -14.97
N PRO A 359 -13.83 0.22 -13.72
CA PRO A 359 -13.82 -0.70 -12.58
C PRO A 359 -14.76 -1.90 -12.79
N ASP A 360 -15.85 -1.73 -13.55
CA ASP A 360 -16.82 -2.80 -13.82
C ASP A 360 -16.23 -3.94 -14.68
N LYS A 361 -15.14 -3.66 -15.41
CA LYS A 361 -14.42 -4.62 -16.25
C LYS A 361 -13.17 -5.18 -15.60
N ARG A 362 -12.86 -4.74 -14.37
CA ARG A 362 -11.65 -5.16 -13.65
C ARG A 362 -11.83 -6.58 -13.14
N ILE A 363 -10.81 -7.42 -13.36
CA ILE A 363 -10.85 -8.82 -12.93
C ILE A 363 -11.06 -8.94 -11.42
N LYS A 364 -11.87 -9.90 -10.99
CA LYS A 364 -12.12 -10.16 -9.57
C LYS A 364 -11.05 -11.10 -9.00
N PRO A 365 -10.72 -11.04 -7.69
CA PRO A 365 -9.70 -11.90 -7.09
C PRO A 365 -9.91 -13.40 -7.37
N THR A 366 -11.15 -13.88 -7.27
CA THR A 366 -11.53 -15.29 -7.50
C THR A 366 -11.38 -15.72 -8.97
N GLU A 367 -11.50 -14.78 -9.90
CA GLU A 367 -11.28 -15.01 -11.34
C GLU A 367 -9.77 -14.96 -11.63
N ALA A 368 -9.05 -14.00 -11.04
CA ALA A 368 -7.61 -13.86 -11.16
C ALA A 368 -6.85 -15.09 -10.64
N LEU A 369 -7.31 -15.74 -9.57
CA LEU A 369 -6.72 -17.00 -9.09
C LEU A 369 -6.80 -18.16 -10.10
N LYS A 370 -7.70 -18.08 -11.09
CA LYS A 370 -7.84 -19.06 -12.17
C LYS A 370 -7.07 -18.68 -13.44
N HIS A 371 -6.40 -17.52 -13.43
CA HIS A 371 -5.71 -16.97 -14.59
C HIS A 371 -4.59 -17.92 -15.10
N PRO A 372 -4.34 -18.00 -16.42
CA PRO A 372 -3.24 -18.79 -17.00
C PRO A 372 -1.88 -18.55 -16.34
N PHE A 373 -1.62 -17.34 -15.83
CA PHE A 373 -0.39 -17.03 -15.10
C PHE A 373 -0.14 -17.94 -13.89
N PHE A 374 -1.20 -18.49 -13.28
CA PHE A 374 -1.10 -19.43 -12.16
C PHE A 374 -1.36 -20.87 -12.58
N THR A 375 -2.23 -21.10 -13.56
CA THR A 375 -2.71 -22.44 -13.93
C THR A 375 -1.89 -23.08 -15.04
N SER A 376 -1.27 -22.31 -15.94
CA SER A 376 -0.38 -22.86 -16.94
C SER A 376 0.95 -23.21 -16.28
N ARG A 377 1.14 -24.47 -15.90
CA ARG A 377 2.48 -24.96 -15.58
C ARG A 377 3.30 -24.95 -16.88
N ALA A 378 4.28 -24.06 -16.99
CA ALA A 378 5.40 -24.33 -17.88
C ALA A 378 6.02 -25.65 -17.40
N SER A 379 5.92 -26.69 -18.22
CA SER A 379 6.59 -27.96 -17.97
C SER A 379 8.09 -27.67 -17.86
N SER A 380 8.61 -27.63 -16.64
CA SER A 380 10.06 -27.68 -16.43
C SER A 380 10.50 -29.03 -16.98
N SER A 381 11.18 -29.01 -18.14
CA SER A 381 11.88 -30.16 -18.68
C SER A 381 12.85 -30.65 -17.61
N THR A 382 12.47 -31.70 -16.91
CA THR A 382 13.39 -32.46 -16.07
C THR A 382 14.32 -33.16 -17.03
N LYS A 383 15.48 -32.56 -17.32
CA LYS A 383 16.61 -33.32 -17.86
C LYS A 383 17.08 -34.20 -16.70
N ARG A 384 16.70 -35.48 -16.77
CA ARG A 384 17.39 -36.57 -16.06
C ARG A 384 18.78 -36.74 -16.64
#